data_AF-A0A955I169-F1
#
_entry.id   AF-A0A955I169-F1
#
_cell.length_a   1.000
_cell.length_b   1.000
_cell.length_c   1.000
_cell.angle_alpha   90.00
_cell.angle_beta   90.00
_cell.angle_gamma   90.00
#
_symmetry.space_group_name_H-M   'P 1'
#
loop_
_entity.id
_entity.type
_entity.pdbx_description
1 polymer ?
#
loop_
_entity_poly.entity_id
_entity_poly.type
_entity_poly.pdbx_seq_one_letter_code
_entity_poly.pdbx_strand_id
1 'polypeptide(L)' 'MKLIVTIPCLNEEENLGDVIREVPRTIPGIDQVEVLIMNDGSTDRTVEVAKEAGADYVF' A
#
# COMPACT_ATOMS: atom_id res chain seq x y z
N MET A 1 9.52 2.16 17.30
CA MET A 1 8.08 2.03 17.05
C MET A 1 7.83 1.69 15.58
N LYS A 2 6.85 0.84 15.29
CA LYS A 2 6.45 0.45 13.94
C LYS A 2 5.12 1.12 13.58
N LEU A 3 5.04 1.70 12.38
CA LEU A 3 3.83 2.30 11.81
C LEU A 3 3.39 1.45 10.61
N ILE A 4 2.10 1.09 10.57
CA ILE A 4 1.49 0.42 9.42
C ILE A 4 0.47 1.38 8.82
N VAL A 5 0.62 1.69 7.53
CA VAL A 5 -0.36 2.44 6.74
C VAL A 5 -1.23 1.43 6.01
N THR A 6 -2.49 1.31 6.45
CA THR A 6 -3.47 0.42 5.84
C THR A 6 -4.27 1.16 4.78
N ILE A 7 -4.34 0.62 3.57
CA ILE A 7 -5.07 1.19 2.44
C ILE A 7 -6.10 0.16 1.95
N PRO A 8 -7.40 0.34 2.24
CA PRO A 8 -8.46 -0.47 1.65
C PRO A 8 -8.66 -0.09 0.18
N CYS A 9 -8.79 -1.09 -0.69
CA CYS A 9 -8.86 -0.90 -2.13
C CYS A 9 -9.90 -1.82 -2.77
N LEU A 10 -10.65 -1.28 -3.74
CA LEU A 10 -11.53 -2.05 -4.63
C LEU A 10 -11.46 -1.45 -6.04
N ASN A 11 -10.77 -2.14 -6.94
CA ASN A 11 -10.55 -1.74 -8.33
C ASN A 11 -9.89 -0.35 -8.50
N GLU A 12 -8.69 -0.18 -7.93
CA GLU A 12 -7.91 1.07 -7.92
C GLU A 12 -6.61 0.96 -8.74
N GLU A 13 -6.58 0.13 -9.79
CA GLU A 13 -5.36 -0.10 -10.59
C GLU A 13 -4.74 1.18 -11.18
N GLU A 14 -5.53 2.23 -11.40
CA GLU A 14 -5.07 3.50 -11.97
C GLU A 14 -4.39 4.42 -10.94
N ASN A 15 -4.80 4.36 -9.67
CA ASN A 15 -4.40 5.34 -8.64
C ASN A 15 -3.53 4.75 -7.54
N LEU A 16 -3.74 3.47 -7.19
CA LEU A 16 -3.15 2.87 -5.98
C LEU A 16 -1.62 2.94 -5.97
N GLY A 17 -1.00 2.80 -7.14
CA GLY A 17 0.46 2.83 -7.25
C GLY A 17 1.06 4.16 -6.79
N ASP A 18 0.43 5.28 -7.11
CA ASP A 18 0.94 6.60 -6.73
C ASP A 18 0.72 6.86 -5.24
N VAL A 19 -0.45 6.46 -4.70
CA VAL A 19 -0.74 6.55 -3.26
C VAL A 19 0.31 5.78 -2.44
N ILE A 20 0.67 4.56 -2.84
CA ILE A 20 1.69 3.76 -2.14
C ILE A 20 3.05 4.45 -2.16
N ARG A 21 3.45 5.03 -3.31
CA ARG A 21 4.75 5.70 -3.47
C ARG A 21 4.85 7.01 -2.68
N GLU A 22 3.73 7.66 -2.41
CA GLU A 22 3.68 8.87 -1.59
C GLU A 22 3.79 8.57 -0.08
N VAL A 23 3.60 7.31 0.35
CA VAL A 23 3.78 6.95 1.77
C VAL A 23 5.26 7.10 2.17
N PRO A 24 5.59 7.97 3.13
CA PRO A 24 6.97 8.17 3.55
C PRO A 24 7.53 6.91 4.21
N ARG A 25 8.61 6.37 3.65
CA ARG A 25 9.29 5.20 4.22
C ARG A 25 10.13 5.51 5.46
N THR A 26 10.43 6.79 5.69
CA THR A 26 11.23 7.27 6.82
C THR A 26 10.52 8.43 7.50
N ILE A 27 10.28 8.31 8.80
CA ILE A 27 9.69 9.36 9.64
C ILE A 27 10.54 9.47 10.91
N PRO A 28 11.01 10.67 11.31
CA PRO A 28 11.76 10.84 12.54
C PRO A 28 11.02 10.27 13.76
N GLY A 29 11.68 9.37 14.50
CA GLY A 29 11.10 8.71 15.68
C GLY A 29 10.28 7.44 15.38
N ILE A 30 10.18 7.02 14.11
CA ILE A 30 9.58 5.76 13.69
C ILE A 30 10.67 4.87 13.09
N ASP A 31 10.79 3.64 13.61
CA ASP A 31 11.84 2.71 13.18
C ASP A 31 11.51 2.06 11.83
N GLN A 32 10.22 1.87 11.54
CA GLN A 32 9.75 1.21 10.34
C GLN A 32 8.36 1.71 9.93
N VAL A 33 8.19 2.01 8.64
CA VAL A 33 6.90 2.30 8.01
C VAL A 33 6.64 1.23 6.95
N GLU A 34 5.54 0.51 7.11
CA GLU A 34 5.08 -0.51 6.17
C GLU A 34 3.69 -0.18 5.62
N VAL A 35 3.43 -0.63 4.40
CA VAL A 35 2.17 -0.43 3.68
C VAL A 35 1.44 -1.77 3.58
N LEU A 36 0.22 -1.78 4.11
CA LEU A 36 -0.71 -2.91 4.10
C LEU A 36 -1.88 -2.58 3.17
N ILE A 37 -2.03 -3.34 2.08
CA ILE A 37 -3.20 -3.27 1.22
C ILE A 37 -4.25 -4.26 1.70
N MET A 38 -5.47 -3.76 1.91
CA MET A 38 -6.66 -4.58 2.16
C MET A 38 -7.49 -4.60 0.87
N ASN A 39 -7.42 -5.69 0.11
CA ASN A 39 -8.11 -5.85 -1.15
C ASN A 39 -9.54 -6.37 -0.92
N ASP A 40 -10.53 -5.51 -1.12
CA ASP A 40 -11.95 -5.82 -0.90
C ASP A 40 -12.60 -6.59 -2.07
N GLY A 41 -11.82 -7.43 -2.76
CA GLY A 41 -12.29 -8.27 -3.87
C GLY A 41 -12.16 -7.62 -5.25
N SER A 42 -11.08 -6.85 -5.48
CA SER A 42 -10.78 -6.29 -6.80
C SER A 42 -10.68 -7.38 -7.87
N THR A 43 -11.19 -7.08 -9.05
CA THR A 43 -11.19 -7.94 -10.25
C THR A 43 -10.32 -7.39 -11.38
N ASP A 44 -9.72 -6.22 -11.15
CA ASP A 44 -8.75 -5.57 -12.04
C ASP A 44 -7.30 -5.87 -11.57
N ARG A 45 -6.32 -5.08 -12.01
CA ARG A 45 -4.90 -5.25 -11.67
C ARG A 45 -4.49 -4.60 -10.34
N THR A 46 -5.42 -4.25 -9.46
CA THR A 46 -5.13 -3.58 -8.18
C THR A 46 -4.06 -4.31 -7.36
N VAL A 47 -4.13 -5.64 -7.30
CA VAL A 47 -3.20 -6.47 -6.51
C VAL A 47 -1.79 -6.46 -7.12
N GLU A 48 -1.68 -6.52 -8.44
CA GLU A 48 -0.42 -6.44 -9.16
C GLU A 48 0.22 -5.06 -8.98
N VAL A 49 -0.56 -3.99 -9.19
CA VAL A 49 -0.12 -2.60 -9.03
C VAL A 49 0.36 -2.34 -7.60
N ALA A 50 -0.34 -2.85 -6.59
CA ALA A 50 0.08 -2.77 -5.19
C ALA A 50 1.48 -3.34 -4.95
N LYS A 51 1.74 -4.55 -5.46
CA LYS A 51 3.03 -5.24 -5.29
C LYS A 51 4.14 -4.51 -6.04
N GLU A 52 3.88 -4.07 -7.27
CA GLU A 52 4.84 -3.33 -8.10
C GLU A 52 5.18 -1.95 -7.51
N ALA A 53 4.23 -1.30 -6.85
CA ALA A 53 4.42 -0.02 -6.18
C ALA A 53 5.16 -0.13 -4.83
N GLY A 54 5.34 -1.36 -4.33
CA GLY A 54 6.10 -1.62 -3.11
C GLY A 54 5.25 -1.71 -1.85
N ALA A 55 4.01 -2.18 -1.93
CA ALA A 55 3.28 -2.62 -0.74
C ALA A 55 4.05 -3.74 -0.01
N ASP A 56 4.10 -3.69 1.31
CA ASP A 56 4.76 -4.72 2.12
C ASP A 56 3.84 -5.93 2.33
N TYR A 57 2.53 -5.70 2.37
CA TYR A 57 1.51 -6.73 2.48
C TYR A 57 0.32 -6.46 1.58
N VAL A 58 -0.30 -7.53 1.10
CA VAL A 58 -1.59 -7.50 0.39
C VAL A 58 -2.43 -8.63 0.97
N PHE A 59 -3.58 -8.28 1.53
CA PHE A 59 -4.57 -9.19 2.13
C PHE A 59 -5.89 -9.12 1.38
#